data_AF-A0A6A5KRW8-F1
#
_entry.id   AF-A0A6A5KRW8-F1
#
_cell.length_a   1.000
_cell.length_b   1.000
_cell.length_c   1.000
_cell.angle_alpha   90.00
_cell.angle_beta   90.00
_cell.angle_gamma   90.00
#
_symmetry.space_group_name_H-M   'P 1'
#
loop_
_entity.id
_entity.type
_entity.pdbx_description
1 polymer ?
#
loop_
_entity_poly.entity_id
_entity_poly.type
_entity_poly.pdbx_seq_one_letter_code
_entity_poly.pdbx_strand_id
1 'polypeptide(L)' 'KNAYYPWSDGPQDCPGMKFSQVDFVAVLALLMNNRSIAIVKENKETEAIAKKRV' A
#
# COMPACT_ATOMS: atom_id res chain seq x y z
N LYS A 1 -0.07 -19.33 -15.00
CA LYS A 1 -1.30 -18.54 -14.73
C LYS A 1 -1.29 -18.18 -13.25
N ASN A 2 -0.76 -17.01 -12.89
CA ASN A 2 -0.70 -16.54 -11.50
C ASN A 2 -1.96 -15.74 -11.25
N ALA A 3 -2.94 -16.34 -10.58
CA ALA A 3 -4.20 -15.67 -10.31
C ALA A 3 -4.10 -14.90 -8.98
N TYR A 4 -4.40 -13.61 -9.04
CA TYR A 4 -4.42 -12.71 -7.88
C TYR A 4 -5.85 -12.68 -7.33
N TYR A 5 -6.06 -13.23 -6.14
CA TYR A 5 -7.35 -13.30 -5.45
C TYR A 5 -7.27 -12.68 -4.04
N PRO A 6 -7.05 -11.36 -3.94
CA PRO A 6 -6.86 -10.65 -2.66
C PRO A 6 -8.04 -10.73 -1.69
N TRP A 7 -9.25 -11.00 -2.20
CA TRP A 7 -10.47 -11.15 -1.41
C TRP A 7 -11.11 -12.53 -1.53
N SER A 8 -10.39 -13.49 -2.14
CA SER A 8 -10.91 -14.75 -2.69
C SER A 8 -11.68 -14.52 -4.00
N ASP A 9 -12.45 -15.52 -4.45
CA ASP A 9 -13.31 -15.47 -5.63
C ASP A 9 -14.48 -16.45 -5.47
N GLY A 10 -15.55 -16.25 -6.23
CA GLY A 10 -16.75 -17.08 -6.23
C GLY A 10 -17.78 -16.71 -5.15
N PRO A 11 -18.71 -17.62 -4.82
CA PRO A 11 -19.84 -17.34 -3.93
C PRO A 11 -19.47 -16.96 -2.49
N GLN A 12 -18.21 -17.21 -2.10
CA GLN A 12 -17.66 -16.90 -0.77
C GLN A 12 -16.57 -15.80 -0.83
N ASP A 13 -16.59 -14.97 -1.88
CA ASP A 13 -15.75 -13.77 -1.95
C ASP A 13 -16.02 -12.85 -0.73
N CYS A 14 -15.00 -12.10 -0.31
CA CYS A 14 -15.08 -11.28 0.88
C CYS A 14 -16.20 -10.22 0.74
N PRO A 15 -17.26 -10.25 1.58
CA PRO A 15 -18.32 -9.26 1.50
C PRO A 15 -17.82 -7.84 1.83
N GLY A 16 -16.68 -7.74 2.52
CA GLY A 16 -15.99 -6.49 2.84
C GLY A 16 -15.08 -5.95 1.74
N MET A 17 -15.00 -6.58 0.56
CA MET A 17 -14.08 -6.16 -0.51
C MET A 17 -14.22 -4.67 -0.84
N LYS A 18 -15.43 -4.20 -1.13
CA LYS A 18 -15.66 -2.79 -1.49
C LYS A 18 -15.36 -1.83 -0.36
N PHE A 19 -15.71 -2.19 0.87
CA PHE A 19 -15.39 -1.38 2.04
C PHE A 19 -13.88 -1.23 2.22
N SER A 20 -13.13 -2.34 2.21
CA SER A 20 -11.67 -2.32 2.38
C SER A 20 -10.94 -1.59 1.26
N GLN A 21 -11.43 -1.68 0.01
CA GLN A 21 -10.87 -0.95 -1.12
C GLN A 21 -11.05 0.57 -0.97
N VAL A 22 -12.24 1.01 -0.59
CA VAL A 22 -12.52 2.43 -0.35
C VAL A 22 -11.71 2.95 0.83
N ASP A 23 -11.65 2.20 1.92
CA ASP A 23 -10.88 2.58 3.12
C ASP A 23 -9.38 2.73 2.79
N PHE A 24 -8.81 1.76 2.08
CA PHE A 24 -7.42 1.83 1.62
C PHE A 24 -7.13 3.08 0.77
N VAL A 25 -7.98 3.35 -0.22
CA VAL A 25 -7.82 4.50 -1.11
C VAL A 25 -7.99 5.82 -0.34
N ALA A 26 -8.97 5.91 0.55
CA ALA A 26 -9.21 7.10 1.36
C ALA A 26 -8.02 7.42 2.27
N VAL A 27 -7.47 6.40 2.95
CA VAL A 27 -6.29 6.57 3.81
C VAL A 27 -5.08 7.04 2.99
N LEU A 28 -4.79 6.41 1.86
CA LEU A 28 -3.69 6.83 1.00
C LEU A 28 -3.87 8.24 0.46
N ALA A 29 -5.07 8.59 0.00
CA ALA A 29 -5.38 9.92 -0.50
C ALA A 29 -5.15 10.98 0.58
N LEU A 30 -5.65 10.76 1.81
CA LEU A 30 -5.47 11.68 2.93
C LEU A 30 -4.00 11.82 3.34
N LEU A 31 -3.24 10.72 3.36
CA LEU A 31 -1.82 10.73 3.67
C LEU A 31 -1.01 11.50 2.62
N MET A 32 -1.30 11.28 1.34
CA MET A 32 -0.48 11.81 0.23
C MET A 32 -0.90 13.21 -0.23
N ASN A 33 -2.16 13.64 -0.01
CA ASN A 33 -2.65 14.94 -0.49
C ASN A 33 -1.96 16.13 0.20
N ASN A 34 -1.62 16.00 1.49
CA ASN A 34 -1.08 17.10 2.28
C ASN A 34 0.31 16.81 2.89
N ARG A 35 0.85 15.60 2.71
CA ARG A 35 2.15 15.23 3.30
C ARG A 35 3.07 14.60 2.28
N SER A 36 4.34 15.00 2.33
CA SER A 36 5.43 14.30 1.65
C SER A 36 5.86 13.10 2.49
N ILE A 37 5.76 11.90 1.92
CA ILE A 37 6.24 10.66 2.55
C ILE A 37 7.64 10.39 2.02
N ALA A 38 8.59 10.14 2.92
CA ALA A 38 9.98 9.85 2.56
C ALA A 38 10.48 8.62 3.35
N ILE A 39 11.40 7.87 2.74
CA ILE A 39 12.08 6.76 3.40
C ILE A 39 12.94 7.33 4.53
N VAL A 40 12.78 6.81 5.74
CA VAL A 40 13.65 7.14 6.87
C VAL A 40 15.00 6.50 6.63
N LYS A 41 16.06 7.32 6.57
CA LYS A 41 17.45 6.85 6.42
C LYS A 41 17.86 6.08 7.67
N GLU A 42 18.49 4.93 7.48
CA GLU A 42 19.23 4.27 8.56
C GLU A 42 20.65 4.88 8.64
N ASN A 43 21.37 4.63 9.74
CA ASN A 43 22.70 5.19 10.04
C ASN A 43 23.58 5.44 8.81
N LYS A 44 24.19 6.63 8.68
CA LYS A 44 25.14 6.98 7.60
C LYS A 44 24.67 6.64 6.16
N GLU A 45 23.41 6.26 5.94
CA GLU A 45 22.91 5.97 4.61
C GLU A 45 22.73 7.26 3.82
N THR A 46 23.11 7.18 2.54
CA THR A 46 22.72 8.18 1.56
C THR A 46 21.31 7.88 1.05
N GLU A 47 20.64 8.86 0.45
CA GLU A 47 19.29 8.67 -0.11
C GLU A 47 19.22 7.58 -1.17
N ALA A 48 20.30 7.44 -1.96
CA ALA A 48 20.38 6.43 -2.99
C ALA A 48 20.42 5.01 -2.40
N ILE A 49 21.11 4.83 -1.27
CA ILE A 49 21.18 3.54 -0.57
C ILE A 49 19.82 3.22 0.06
N ALA A 50 19.22 4.19 0.76
CA ALA A 50 17.91 4.03 1.38
C ALA A 50 16.81 3.64 0.36
N LYS A 51 16.80 4.27 -0.83
CA LYS A 51 15.85 3.95 -1.91
C LYS A 51 16.07 2.58 -2.56
N LYS A 52 17.28 2.03 -2.53
CA LYS A 52 17.61 0.74 -3.16
C LYS A 52 17.20 -0.46 -2.31
N ARG A 53 16.98 -0.26 -1.01
CA ARG A 53 16.60 -1.32 -0.05
C ARG A 53 15.12 -1.71 -0.12
N VAL A 54 14.26 -0.79 -0.55
CA VAL A 54 12.79 -0.95 -0.64
C VAL A 54 12.42 -1.35 -2.06
#